data_AF-A0A5C6U062-F1
#
_entry.id   AF-A0A5C6U062-F1
#
_cell.length_a   1.000
_cell.length_b   1.000
_cell.length_c   1.000
_cell.angle_alpha   90.00
_cell.angle_beta   90.00
_cell.angle_gamma   90.00
#
_symmetry.space_group_name_H-M   'P 1'
#
loop_
_entity.id
_entity.type
_entity.pdbx_description
1 polymer ?
#
loop_
_entity_poly.entity_id
_entity_poly.type
_entity_poly.pdbx_seq_one_letter_code
_entity_poly.pdbx_strand_id
1 'polypeptide(L)'
;MSAFLSTPCVGMFDSGVGGLSILRAVRERLPYAPLRYVADSAFAPYGERSDAEILDRCLRITEHLLALGARVIVVACNTATAVAIDALRARHPTVRFVGIEPGVRPAVSASRTRRIGVMATSATLRSERIAALLRRDASDCRVHLQACRGLAAAIERGRRDDAELRALVELHAGAVRTAGVDTVALGCTHYPSCAPRSSGYSAMAFASSTRPMPWQRRSCGCGPGMRAGSASSRRRATRCGWRHSWQGGSR
;
A
#
# COMPACT_ATOMS: atom_id res chain seq x y z
N MET A 1 19.88 33.93 9.95
CA MET A 1 18.83 33.89 8.91
C MET A 1 17.92 32.72 9.21
N SER A 2 16.68 33.02 9.62
CA SER A 2 15.68 32.04 10.06
C SER A 2 15.29 31.14 8.90
N ALA A 3 15.76 29.88 8.91
CA ALA A 3 15.20 28.85 8.04
C ALA A 3 13.74 28.67 8.50
N PHE A 4 12.80 29.25 7.75
CA PHE A 4 11.39 28.92 7.87
C PHE A 4 11.29 27.40 7.85
N LEU A 5 10.95 26.81 9.01
CA LEU A 5 10.71 25.39 9.14
C LEU A 5 9.50 25.08 8.28
N SER A 6 9.74 24.75 7.01
CA SER A 6 8.70 24.25 6.11
C SER A 6 8.03 23.09 6.82
N THR A 7 6.72 23.22 7.08
CA THR A 7 5.95 22.17 7.74
C THR A 7 6.15 20.87 6.96
N PRO A 8 6.71 19.81 7.57
CA PRO A 8 7.03 18.58 6.87
C PRO A 8 5.80 18.05 6.13
N CYS A 9 5.94 17.83 4.83
CA CYS A 9 4.88 17.29 4.00
C CYS A 9 5.03 15.77 3.84
N VAL A 10 3.90 15.06 3.78
CA VAL A 10 3.88 13.66 3.34
C VAL A 10 3.65 13.65 1.83
N GLY A 11 4.65 13.17 1.10
CA GLY A 11 4.52 12.83 -0.30
C GLY A 11 3.86 11.46 -0.44
N MET A 12 3.02 11.28 -1.43
CA MET A 12 2.37 10.02 -1.75
C MET A 12 2.38 9.84 -3.26
N PHE A 13 2.60 8.62 -3.74
CA PHE A 13 2.41 8.34 -5.16
C PHE A 13 1.90 6.93 -5.43
N ASP A 14 1.18 6.79 -6.54
CA ASP A 14 0.70 5.52 -7.08
C ASP A 14 0.91 5.51 -8.60
N SER A 15 0.83 4.34 -9.23
CA SER A 15 0.88 4.26 -10.68
C SER A 15 -0.32 4.95 -11.35
N GLY A 16 -1.43 5.17 -10.64
CA GLY A 16 -2.60 5.83 -11.19
C GLY A 16 -3.57 6.30 -10.10
N VAL A 17 -4.87 6.13 -10.37
CA VAL A 17 -5.95 6.56 -9.46
C VAL A 17 -6.28 5.56 -8.35
N GLY A 18 -5.80 4.31 -8.44
CA GLY A 18 -6.06 3.26 -7.44
C GLY A 18 -5.59 3.66 -6.04
N GLY A 19 -4.48 4.37 -5.93
CA GLY A 19 -3.90 4.85 -4.66
C GLY A 19 -4.76 5.88 -3.91
N LEU A 20 -5.83 6.42 -4.52
CA LEU A 20 -6.73 7.37 -3.85
C LEU A 20 -7.42 6.77 -2.62
N SER A 21 -7.64 5.46 -2.61
CA SER A 21 -8.16 4.74 -1.44
C SER A 21 -7.20 4.81 -0.24
N ILE A 22 -5.90 4.68 -0.49
CA ILE A 22 -4.85 4.83 0.52
C ILE A 22 -4.71 6.30 0.94
N LEU A 23 -4.77 7.24 -0.01
CA LEU A 23 -4.76 8.67 0.28
C LEU A 23 -5.89 9.07 1.25
N ARG A 24 -7.11 8.58 1.01
CA ARG A 24 -8.25 8.80 1.92
C ARG A 24 -7.97 8.27 3.32
N ALA A 25 -7.51 7.02 3.43
CA ALA A 25 -7.18 6.40 4.71
C ALA A 25 -6.05 7.14 5.48
N VAL A 26 -5.08 7.72 4.76
CA VAL A 26 -4.02 8.56 5.35
C VAL A 26 -4.59 9.90 5.80
N ARG A 27 -5.41 10.58 4.98
CA ARG A 27 -6.04 11.86 5.32
C ARG A 27 -6.93 11.75 6.56
N GLU A 28 -7.68 10.67 6.71
CA GLU A 28 -8.51 10.43 7.91
C GLU A 28 -7.67 10.35 9.20
N ARG A 29 -6.48 9.75 9.12
CA ARG A 29 -5.57 9.59 10.27
C ARG A 29 -4.71 10.81 10.54
N LEU A 30 -4.40 11.57 9.49
CA LEU A 30 -3.56 12.77 9.52
C LEU A 30 -4.32 13.97 8.92
N PRO A 31 -5.42 14.41 9.56
CA PRO A 31 -6.32 15.41 8.98
C PRO A 31 -5.62 16.74 8.68
N TYR A 32 -4.64 17.13 9.50
CA TYR A 32 -3.95 18.41 9.42
C TYR A 32 -2.57 18.35 8.73
N ALA A 33 -2.09 17.16 8.34
CA ALA A 33 -0.79 17.06 7.68
C ALA A 33 -0.87 17.59 6.23
N PRO A 34 0.09 18.40 5.78
CA PRO A 34 0.22 18.71 4.35
C PRO A 34 0.49 17.41 3.58
N LEU A 35 -0.33 17.13 2.56
CA LEU A 35 -0.19 15.95 1.69
C LEU A 35 0.01 16.40 0.24
N ARG A 36 0.96 15.78 -0.46
CA ARG A 36 1.10 15.88 -1.91
C ARG A 36 0.94 14.49 -2.49
N TYR A 37 0.04 14.33 -3.45
CA TYR A 37 -0.22 13.05 -4.11
C TYR A 37 0.09 13.16 -5.60
N VAL A 38 0.82 12.18 -6.13
CA VAL A 38 1.12 12.05 -7.56
C VAL A 38 0.51 10.74 -8.06
N ALA A 39 -0.39 10.82 -9.05
CA ALA A 39 -0.80 9.69 -9.86
C ALA A 39 0.01 9.69 -11.14
N ASP A 40 0.76 8.62 -11.42
CA ASP A 40 1.52 8.48 -12.67
C ASP A 40 0.67 7.87 -13.81
N SER A 41 -0.59 8.30 -13.95
CA SER A 41 -1.57 7.68 -14.83
C SER A 41 -1.14 7.59 -16.29
N ALA A 42 -0.25 8.48 -16.76
CA ALA A 42 0.32 8.41 -18.11
C ALA A 42 1.20 7.17 -18.34
N PHE A 43 1.74 6.57 -17.27
CA PHE A 43 2.57 5.37 -17.30
C PHE A 43 1.88 4.15 -16.69
N ALA A 44 0.61 4.29 -16.27
CA ALA A 44 -0.19 3.18 -15.80
C ALA A 44 -0.47 2.15 -16.91
N PRO A 45 -0.72 0.88 -16.56
CA PRO A 45 -0.48 0.27 -15.25
C PRO A 45 0.99 -0.18 -15.12
N TYR A 46 1.58 -0.01 -13.94
CA TYR A 46 2.95 -0.51 -13.69
C TYR A 46 3.07 -2.03 -13.76
N GLY A 47 1.97 -2.76 -13.51
CA GLY A 47 1.97 -4.23 -13.45
C GLY A 47 2.43 -4.96 -14.72
N GLU A 48 2.44 -4.26 -15.85
CA GLU A 48 2.75 -4.77 -17.19
C GLU A 48 4.06 -4.19 -17.75
N ARG A 49 4.72 -3.30 -16.98
CA ARG A 49 6.00 -2.67 -17.33
C ARG A 49 7.17 -3.52 -16.83
N SER A 50 8.36 -3.24 -17.35
CA SER A 50 9.60 -3.82 -16.83
C SER A 50 9.98 -3.22 -15.48
N ASP A 51 10.72 -3.98 -14.66
CA ASP A 51 11.16 -3.53 -13.35
C ASP A 51 12.05 -2.28 -13.43
N ALA A 52 12.85 -2.17 -14.50
CA ALA A 52 13.70 -1.00 -14.78
C ALA A 52 12.88 0.27 -15.07
N GLU A 53 11.84 0.16 -15.91
CA GLU A 53 10.92 1.28 -16.17
C GLU A 53 10.21 1.71 -14.89
N ILE A 54 9.69 0.76 -14.12
CA ILE A 54 9.00 1.05 -12.85
C ILE A 54 9.94 1.78 -11.88
N LEU A 55 11.18 1.32 -11.76
CA LEU A 55 12.18 1.96 -10.89
C LEU A 55 12.51 3.38 -11.34
N ASP A 56 12.77 3.60 -12.64
CA ASP A 56 13.03 4.95 -13.19
C ASP A 56 11.87 5.90 -12.89
N ARG A 57 10.62 5.47 -13.12
CA ARG A 57 9.43 6.26 -12.79
C ARG A 57 9.35 6.59 -11.30
N CYS A 58 9.56 5.59 -10.43
CA CYS A 58 9.52 5.78 -8.98
C CYS A 58 10.58 6.77 -8.49
N LEU A 59 11.79 6.73 -9.07
CA LEU A 59 12.86 7.67 -8.75
C LEU A 59 12.47 9.10 -9.16
N ARG A 60 11.98 9.31 -10.40
CA ARG A 60 11.55 10.64 -10.88
C ARG A 60 10.44 11.24 -10.01
N ILE A 61 9.43 10.45 -9.66
CA ILE A 61 8.33 10.91 -8.80
C ILE A 61 8.83 11.22 -7.39
N THR A 62 9.76 10.42 -6.87
CA THR A 62 10.38 10.65 -5.57
C THR A 62 11.12 11.99 -5.55
N GLU A 63 11.97 12.26 -6.54
CA GLU A 63 12.68 13.55 -6.65
C GLU A 63 11.72 14.73 -6.74
N HIS A 64 10.65 14.59 -7.53
CA HIS A 64 9.60 15.62 -7.62
C HIS A 64 8.93 15.89 -6.27
N LEU A 65 8.55 14.84 -5.52
CA LEU A 65 7.95 15.00 -4.20
C LEU A 65 8.93 15.61 -3.18
N LEU A 66 10.21 15.26 -3.24
CA LEU A 66 11.24 15.85 -2.39
C LEU A 66 11.44 17.33 -2.67
N ALA A 67 11.43 17.73 -3.95
CA ALA A 67 11.48 19.13 -4.37
C ALA A 67 10.26 19.92 -3.87
N LEU A 68 9.10 19.27 -3.75
CA LEU A 68 7.88 19.84 -3.13
C LEU A 68 7.89 19.84 -1.60
N GLY A 69 9.00 19.45 -0.96
CA GLY A 69 9.18 19.49 0.50
C GLY A 69 8.74 18.23 1.23
N ALA A 70 8.50 17.11 0.54
CA ALA A 70 8.22 15.85 1.20
C ALA A 70 9.41 15.41 2.09
N ARG A 71 9.09 14.90 3.28
CA ARG A 71 10.08 14.31 4.22
C ARG A 71 9.72 12.89 4.64
N VAL A 72 8.48 12.48 4.37
CA VAL A 72 7.99 11.11 4.42
C VAL A 72 7.32 10.84 3.08
N ILE A 73 7.63 9.71 2.46
CA ILE A 73 7.02 9.31 1.18
C ILE A 73 6.28 7.99 1.35
N VAL A 74 5.00 7.98 1.01
CA VAL A 74 4.17 6.78 0.94
C VAL A 74 4.12 6.30 -0.50
N VAL A 75 4.70 5.12 -0.74
CA VAL A 75 4.55 4.39 -2.00
C VAL A 75 3.20 3.68 -1.95
N ALA A 76 2.16 4.36 -2.44
CA ALA A 76 0.77 3.93 -2.36
C ALA A 76 0.39 2.92 -3.46
N CYS A 77 1.34 2.40 -4.24
CA CYS A 77 1.16 1.32 -5.22
C CYS A 77 1.81 0.03 -4.73
N ASN A 78 1.08 -1.10 -4.79
CA ASN A 78 1.65 -2.41 -4.46
C ASN A 78 2.78 -2.79 -5.42
N THR A 79 2.61 -2.57 -6.72
CA THR A 79 3.64 -2.87 -7.73
C THR A 79 4.89 -2.01 -7.51
N ALA A 80 4.73 -0.69 -7.32
CA ALA A 80 5.88 0.18 -7.05
C ALA A 80 6.57 -0.18 -5.72
N THR A 81 5.81 -0.54 -4.69
CA THR A 81 6.37 -1.00 -3.42
C THR A 81 7.17 -2.28 -3.61
N ALA A 82 6.63 -3.24 -4.36
CA ALA A 82 7.27 -4.53 -4.62
C ALA A 82 8.60 -4.38 -5.38
N VAL A 83 8.64 -3.48 -6.36
CA VAL A 83 9.79 -3.34 -7.28
C VAL A 83 10.82 -2.31 -6.79
N ALA A 84 10.39 -1.14 -6.31
CA ALA A 84 11.29 0.02 -6.20
C ALA A 84 11.65 0.42 -4.77
N ILE A 85 10.88 0.05 -3.74
CA ILE A 85 11.02 0.71 -2.42
C ILE A 85 12.39 0.52 -1.75
N ASP A 86 13.05 -0.61 -1.95
CA ASP A 86 14.38 -0.84 -1.35
C ASP A 86 15.46 0.00 -2.06
N ALA A 87 15.38 0.13 -3.39
CA ALA A 87 16.23 1.03 -4.15
C ALA A 87 16.00 2.50 -3.77
N LEU A 88 14.74 2.92 -3.56
CA LEU A 88 14.41 4.26 -3.08
C LEU A 88 15.02 4.54 -1.70
N ARG A 89 14.94 3.57 -0.78
CA ARG A 89 15.55 3.67 0.56
C ARG A 89 17.07 3.76 0.50
N ALA A 90 17.70 2.96 -0.37
CA ALA A 90 19.15 3.00 -0.57
C ALA A 90 19.61 4.34 -1.16
N ARG A 91 18.88 4.87 -2.15
CA ARG A 91 19.18 6.15 -2.81
C ARG A 91 18.96 7.36 -1.90
N HIS A 92 17.98 7.29 -1.00
CA HIS A 92 17.57 8.39 -0.11
C HIS A 92 17.51 7.95 1.36
N PRO A 93 18.66 7.69 2.01
CA PRO A 93 18.71 7.10 3.36
C PRO A 93 18.13 8.01 4.46
N THR A 94 18.03 9.31 4.21
CA THR A 94 17.47 10.28 5.15
C THR A 94 15.95 10.44 5.02
N VAL A 95 15.35 9.86 3.97
CA VAL A 95 13.90 9.95 3.69
C VAL A 95 13.20 8.70 4.22
N ARG A 96 12.08 8.89 4.93
CA ARG A 96 11.28 7.76 5.41
C ARG A 96 10.32 7.31 4.32
N PHE A 97 10.54 6.10 3.79
CA PHE A 97 9.61 5.46 2.85
C PHE A 97 8.69 4.45 3.52
N VAL A 98 7.39 4.62 3.31
CA VAL A 98 6.33 3.70 3.73
C VAL A 98 5.74 3.05 2.49
N GLY A 99 5.86 1.74 2.37
CA GLY A 99 5.24 0.98 1.30
C GLY A 99 3.92 0.34 1.74
N ILE A 100 3.12 -0.08 0.77
CA ILE A 100 1.93 -0.89 1.03
C ILE A 100 2.18 -2.36 0.67
N GLU A 101 1.68 -3.27 1.51
CA GLU A 101 1.73 -4.71 1.26
C GLU A 101 0.33 -5.22 0.88
N PRO A 102 0.22 -6.29 0.07
CA PRO A 102 -1.04 -7.00 -0.11
C PRO A 102 -1.64 -7.46 1.23
N GLY A 103 -2.96 -7.63 1.28
CA GLY A 103 -3.70 -8.03 2.48
C GLY A 103 -3.50 -9.49 2.93
N VAL A 104 -2.26 -10.02 2.89
CA VAL A 104 -1.94 -11.43 3.20
C VAL A 104 -2.25 -11.77 4.65
N ARG A 105 -1.75 -11.00 5.64
CA ARG A 105 -2.02 -11.26 7.07
C ARG A 105 -3.53 -11.33 7.39
N PRO A 106 -4.36 -10.35 6.96
CA PRO A 106 -5.81 -10.46 7.13
C PRO A 106 -6.42 -11.65 6.39
N ALA A 107 -5.92 -12.01 5.20
CA ALA A 107 -6.42 -13.18 4.47
C ALA A 107 -6.14 -14.50 5.21
N VAL A 108 -4.92 -14.65 5.73
CA VAL A 108 -4.53 -15.81 6.55
C VAL A 108 -5.39 -15.90 7.81
N SER A 109 -5.62 -14.77 8.47
CA SER A 109 -6.42 -14.72 9.70
C SER A 109 -7.91 -15.01 9.46
N ALA A 110 -8.44 -14.68 8.29
CA ALA A 110 -9.84 -14.89 7.94
C ALA A 110 -10.11 -16.28 7.33
N SER A 111 -9.08 -16.96 6.81
CA SER A 111 -9.21 -18.27 6.18
C SER A 111 -9.53 -19.36 7.19
N ARG A 112 -10.54 -20.19 6.86
CA ARG A 112 -10.95 -21.35 7.67
C ARG A 112 -10.25 -22.63 7.21
N THR A 113 -10.02 -22.73 5.91
CA THR A 113 -9.41 -23.90 5.25
C THR A 113 -7.90 -23.80 5.11
N ARG A 114 -7.31 -22.65 5.50
CA ARG A 114 -5.90 -22.30 5.26
C ARG A 114 -5.51 -22.39 3.79
N ARG A 115 -6.47 -22.16 2.88
CA ARG A 115 -6.26 -22.04 1.43
C ARG A 115 -6.60 -20.61 1.03
N ILE A 116 -5.58 -19.83 0.70
CA ILE A 116 -5.74 -18.42 0.36
C ILE A 116 -5.32 -18.15 -1.08
N GLY A 117 -6.00 -17.21 -1.74
CA GLY A 117 -5.59 -16.64 -3.01
C GLY A 117 -4.87 -15.31 -2.81
N VAL A 118 -3.92 -14.99 -3.69
CA VAL A 118 -3.34 -13.65 -3.80
C VAL A 118 -3.51 -13.18 -5.23
N MET A 119 -4.41 -12.23 -5.42
CA MET A 119 -4.67 -11.60 -6.72
C MET A 119 -3.87 -10.31 -6.82
N ALA A 120 -2.87 -10.27 -7.71
CA ALA A 120 -2.00 -9.10 -7.87
C ALA A 120 -1.52 -8.97 -9.32
N THR A 121 -0.80 -7.88 -9.60
CA THR A 121 -0.14 -7.70 -10.89
C THR A 121 0.99 -8.70 -11.09
N SER A 122 1.33 -9.01 -12.34
CA SER A 122 2.44 -9.93 -12.65
C SER A 122 3.76 -9.46 -12.02
N ALA A 123 4.07 -8.16 -12.11
CA ALA A 123 5.26 -7.60 -11.49
C ALA A 123 5.26 -7.74 -9.95
N THR A 124 4.12 -7.55 -9.29
CA THR A 124 4.02 -7.79 -7.84
C THR A 124 4.31 -9.25 -7.50
N LEU A 125 3.72 -10.19 -8.25
CA LEU A 125 3.84 -11.63 -7.97
C LEU A 125 5.23 -12.21 -8.23
N ARG A 126 6.03 -11.60 -9.13
CA ARG A 126 7.42 -12.00 -9.38
C ARG A 126 8.42 -11.47 -8.36
N SER A 127 8.02 -10.50 -7.52
CA SER A 127 8.96 -9.81 -6.64
C SER A 127 9.43 -10.67 -5.45
N GLU A 128 10.68 -10.48 -5.03
CA GLU A 128 11.17 -11.12 -3.80
C GLU A 128 10.40 -10.63 -2.57
N ARG A 129 9.86 -9.40 -2.60
CA ARG A 129 9.08 -8.85 -1.49
C ARG A 129 7.78 -9.62 -1.26
N ILE A 130 7.05 -10.01 -2.31
CA ILE A 130 5.86 -10.85 -2.12
C ILE A 130 6.26 -12.25 -1.64
N ALA A 131 7.36 -12.81 -2.15
CA ALA A 131 7.84 -14.13 -1.73
C ALA A 131 8.20 -14.12 -0.23
N ALA A 132 8.92 -13.10 0.23
CA ALA A 132 9.24 -12.88 1.64
C ALA A 132 8.00 -12.64 2.50
N LEU A 133 7.02 -11.88 2.00
CA LEU A 133 5.73 -11.66 2.69
C LEU A 133 5.00 -12.99 2.92
N LEU A 134 4.93 -13.85 1.90
CA LEU A 134 4.25 -15.14 1.98
C LEU A 134 4.98 -16.12 2.91
N ARG A 135 6.32 -16.19 2.82
CA ARG A 135 7.12 -17.03 3.72
C ARG A 135 6.96 -16.61 5.19
N ARG A 136 6.82 -15.30 5.45
CA ARG A 136 6.69 -14.77 6.81
C ARG A 136 5.27 -14.92 7.36
N ASP A 137 4.26 -14.58 6.56
CA ASP A 137 2.91 -14.34 7.05
C ASP A 137 1.91 -15.44 6.66
N ALA A 138 2.27 -16.36 5.75
CA ALA A 138 1.39 -17.41 5.22
C ALA A 138 2.08 -18.79 5.15
N SER A 139 3.11 -19.03 5.98
CA SER A 139 3.87 -20.28 6.00
C SER A 139 3.03 -21.52 6.34
N ASP A 140 1.91 -21.33 7.02
CA ASP A 140 0.95 -22.37 7.43
C ASP A 140 -0.30 -22.43 6.52
N CYS A 141 -0.25 -21.77 5.36
CA CYS A 141 -1.34 -21.74 4.38
C CYS A 141 -0.89 -22.29 3.01
N ARG A 142 -1.81 -22.92 2.29
CA ARG A 142 -1.66 -23.18 0.86
C ARG A 142 -2.03 -21.91 0.10
N VAL A 143 -1.04 -21.28 -0.53
CA VAL A 143 -1.21 -20.01 -1.24
C VAL A 143 -1.34 -20.25 -2.75
N HIS A 144 -2.42 -19.76 -3.35
CA HIS A 144 -2.61 -19.71 -4.79
C HIS A 144 -2.34 -18.30 -5.31
N LEU A 145 -1.33 -18.14 -6.17
CA LEU A 145 -0.96 -16.86 -6.77
C LEU A 145 -1.68 -16.68 -8.11
N GLN A 146 -2.50 -15.63 -8.21
CA GLN A 146 -3.23 -15.30 -9.43
C GLN A 146 -2.75 -13.97 -10.00
N ALA A 147 -2.04 -14.03 -11.13
CA ALA A 147 -1.69 -12.85 -11.91
C ALA A 147 -2.93 -12.32 -12.63
N CYS A 148 -3.32 -11.08 -12.36
CA CYS A 148 -4.51 -10.45 -12.93
C CYS A 148 -4.14 -9.47 -14.07
N ARG A 149 -3.64 -10.01 -15.19
CA ARG A 149 -3.24 -9.24 -16.38
C ARG A 149 -4.45 -8.49 -16.98
N GLY A 150 -4.28 -7.25 -17.42
CA GLY A 150 -5.35 -6.44 -18.01
C GLY A 150 -6.38 -5.90 -17.01
N LEU A 151 -6.56 -6.52 -15.83
CA LEU A 151 -7.58 -6.10 -14.86
C LEU A 151 -7.38 -4.66 -14.35
N ALA A 152 -6.14 -4.27 -14.04
CA ALA A 152 -5.86 -2.91 -13.58
C ALA A 152 -6.15 -1.87 -14.67
N ALA A 153 -5.74 -2.14 -15.91
CA ALA A 153 -6.01 -1.28 -17.06
C ALA A 153 -7.51 -1.13 -17.32
N ALA A 154 -8.26 -2.25 -17.28
CA ALA A 154 -9.70 -2.23 -17.46
C ALA A 154 -10.43 -1.40 -16.40
N ILE A 155 -10.00 -1.48 -15.13
CA ILE A 155 -10.57 -0.67 -14.04
C ILE A 155 -10.29 0.82 -14.25
N GLU A 156 -9.05 1.17 -14.64
CA GLU A 156 -8.64 2.57 -14.79
C GLU A 156 -9.35 3.27 -15.97
N ARG A 157 -9.77 2.52 -17.00
CA ARG A 157 -10.62 3.04 -18.09
C ARG A 157 -12.02 3.47 -17.63
N GLY A 158 -12.47 3.06 -16.44
CA GLY A 158 -13.65 3.64 -15.77
C GLY A 158 -15.01 3.40 -16.44
N ARG A 159 -15.12 2.46 -17.39
CA ARG A 159 -16.38 2.16 -18.07
C ARG A 159 -17.29 1.32 -17.17
N ARG A 160 -18.43 1.89 -16.76
CA ARG A 160 -19.34 1.30 -15.75
C ARG A 160 -20.01 -0.02 -16.19
N ASP A 161 -20.23 -0.20 -17.49
CA ASP A 161 -20.87 -1.39 -18.08
C ASP A 161 -19.91 -2.18 -18.98
N ASP A 162 -18.65 -2.28 -18.58
CA ASP A 162 -17.65 -2.94 -19.41
C ASP A 162 -17.77 -4.47 -19.32
N ALA A 163 -18.25 -5.09 -20.40
CA ALA A 163 -18.25 -6.55 -20.56
C ALA A 163 -16.82 -7.13 -20.45
N GLU A 164 -15.81 -6.37 -20.87
CA GLU A 164 -14.40 -6.73 -20.74
C GLU A 164 -13.99 -6.82 -19.26
N LEU A 165 -14.34 -5.81 -18.46
CA LEU A 165 -14.04 -5.81 -17.03
C LEU A 165 -14.71 -6.99 -16.32
N ARG A 166 -15.98 -7.26 -16.63
CA ARG A 166 -16.71 -8.41 -16.06
C ARG A 166 -16.06 -9.74 -16.46
N ALA A 167 -15.66 -9.89 -17.72
CA ALA A 167 -14.98 -11.08 -18.20
C ALA A 167 -13.61 -11.27 -17.50
N LEU A 168 -12.83 -10.21 -17.33
CA LEU A 168 -11.54 -10.26 -16.61
C LEU A 168 -11.71 -10.59 -15.13
N VAL A 169 -12.71 -10.01 -14.46
CA VAL A 169 -13.02 -10.33 -13.06
C VAL A 169 -13.41 -11.80 -12.94
N GLU A 170 -14.31 -12.31 -13.78
CA GLU A 170 -14.73 -13.71 -13.75
C GLU A 170 -13.58 -14.67 -14.07
N LEU A 171 -12.75 -14.34 -15.06
CA LEU A 171 -11.57 -15.13 -15.41
C LEU A 171 -10.63 -15.30 -14.21
N HIS A 172 -10.26 -14.19 -13.57
CA HIS A 172 -9.28 -14.25 -12.49
C HIS A 172 -9.87 -14.77 -11.18
N ALA A 173 -11.09 -14.36 -10.83
CA ALA A 173 -11.75 -14.84 -9.62
C ALA A 173 -12.18 -16.32 -9.77
N GLY A 174 -12.52 -16.75 -10.99
CA GLY A 174 -12.82 -18.14 -11.33
C GLY A 174 -11.63 -19.07 -11.22
N ALA A 175 -10.44 -18.64 -11.63
CA ALA A 175 -9.20 -19.40 -11.42
C ALA A 175 -8.92 -19.64 -9.93
N VAL A 176 -9.09 -18.58 -9.12
CA VAL A 176 -8.90 -18.63 -7.67
C VAL A 176 -9.97 -19.52 -6.99
N ARG A 177 -11.22 -19.46 -7.46
CA ARG A 177 -12.32 -20.34 -7.02
C ARG A 177 -12.04 -21.81 -7.35
N THR A 178 -11.53 -22.10 -8.55
CA THR A 178 -11.18 -23.46 -9.00
C THR A 178 -10.05 -24.05 -8.16
N ALA A 179 -9.14 -23.21 -7.65
CA ALA A 179 -8.08 -23.63 -6.71
C ALA A 179 -8.61 -23.99 -5.31
N GLY A 180 -9.90 -23.76 -5.03
CA GLY A 180 -10.55 -24.08 -3.76
C GLY A 180 -10.05 -23.20 -2.62
N VAL A 181 -9.74 -21.92 -2.87
CA VAL A 181 -9.42 -20.97 -1.82
C VAL A 181 -10.71 -20.40 -1.20
N ASP A 182 -10.68 -20.09 0.09
CA ASP A 182 -11.81 -19.47 0.79
C ASP A 182 -11.61 -17.97 1.07
N THR A 183 -10.37 -17.48 0.90
CA THR A 183 -10.03 -16.10 1.22
C THR A 183 -9.01 -15.56 0.22
N VAL A 184 -9.19 -14.32 -0.23
CA VAL A 184 -8.33 -13.68 -1.23
C VAL A 184 -7.73 -12.39 -0.70
N ALA A 185 -6.41 -12.29 -0.74
CA ALA A 185 -5.68 -11.05 -0.59
C ALA A 185 -5.62 -10.30 -1.93
N LEU A 186 -6.10 -9.06 -1.93
CA LEU A 186 -5.99 -8.14 -3.05
C LEU A 186 -4.66 -7.38 -2.96
N GLY A 187 -3.76 -7.65 -3.91
CA GLY A 187 -2.42 -7.09 -4.02
C GLY A 187 -2.28 -5.99 -5.08
N CYS A 188 -3.37 -5.30 -5.40
CA CYS A 188 -3.38 -4.12 -6.26
C CYS A 188 -4.39 -3.11 -5.71
N THR A 189 -4.04 -1.84 -5.80
CA THR A 189 -4.85 -0.71 -5.32
C THR A 189 -6.17 -0.54 -6.07
N HIS A 190 -6.24 -1.05 -7.31
CA HIS A 190 -7.43 -0.98 -8.16
C HIS A 190 -8.47 -2.04 -7.78
N TYR A 191 -8.05 -3.24 -7.38
CA TYR A 191 -8.95 -4.40 -7.29
C TYR A 191 -10.09 -4.29 -6.26
N PRO A 192 -9.96 -3.53 -5.15
CA PRO A 192 -11.09 -3.33 -4.24
C PRO A 192 -12.34 -2.69 -4.88
N SER A 193 -12.21 -1.98 -6.01
CA SER A 193 -13.37 -1.38 -6.70
C SER A 193 -14.23 -2.39 -7.46
N CYS A 194 -13.62 -3.49 -7.91
CA CYS A 194 -14.27 -4.53 -8.71
C CYS A 194 -14.42 -5.86 -7.97
N ALA A 195 -13.99 -5.94 -6.71
CA ALA A 195 -14.15 -7.13 -5.89
C ALA A 195 -15.65 -7.52 -5.85
N PRO A 196 -16.02 -8.70 -6.36
CA PRO A 196 -17.41 -9.06 -6.56
C PRO A 196 -18.13 -9.10 -5.20
N ARG A 197 -19.20 -8.32 -5.08
CA ARG A 197 -20.09 -8.29 -3.90
C ARG A 197 -21.33 -9.19 -4.08
N SER A 198 -21.42 -9.92 -5.18
CA SER A 198 -22.59 -10.71 -5.56
C SER A 198 -22.62 -12.08 -4.87
N SER A 199 -23.83 -12.64 -4.74
CA SER A 199 -24.14 -13.91 -4.04
C SER A 199 -23.33 -15.12 -4.50
N GLY A 200 -22.87 -15.16 -5.75
CA GLY A 200 -22.01 -16.24 -6.29
C GLY A 200 -20.59 -16.28 -5.72
N TYR A 201 -20.13 -15.20 -5.07
CA TYR A 201 -18.82 -15.11 -4.41
C TYR A 201 -18.94 -15.10 -2.88
N SER A 202 -20.13 -15.38 -2.34
CA SER A 202 -20.45 -15.41 -0.90
C SER A 202 -19.52 -16.32 -0.07
N ALA A 203 -18.97 -17.37 -0.69
CA ALA A 203 -18.04 -18.30 -0.05
C ALA A 203 -16.60 -17.76 0.11
N MET A 204 -16.27 -16.59 -0.48
CA MET A 204 -14.90 -16.07 -0.53
C MET A 204 -14.78 -14.70 0.16
N ALA A 205 -13.92 -14.61 1.18
CA ALA A 205 -13.63 -13.34 1.85
C ALA A 205 -12.51 -12.56 1.13
N PHE A 206 -12.67 -11.24 0.95
CA PHE A 206 -11.65 -10.37 0.35
C PHE A 206 -10.94 -9.50 1.39
N ALA A 207 -9.61 -9.57 1.41
CA ALA A 207 -8.73 -8.76 2.24
C ALA A 207 -7.99 -7.73 1.38
N SER A 208 -8.04 -6.45 1.76
CA SER A 208 -7.42 -5.35 1.04
C SER A 208 -6.41 -4.61 1.91
N SER A 209 -5.38 -4.03 1.28
CA SER A 209 -4.43 -3.09 1.90
C SER A 209 -5.09 -1.81 2.44
N THR A 210 -6.32 -1.52 2.00
CA THR A 210 -7.12 -0.35 2.40
C THR A 210 -7.97 -0.57 3.65
N ARG A 211 -8.22 -1.82 4.07
CA ARG A 211 -8.89 -2.07 5.35
C ARG A 211 -7.91 -1.74 6.48
N PRO A 212 -8.35 -1.09 7.56
CA PRO A 212 -7.46 -0.68 8.64
C PRO A 212 -6.76 -1.91 9.24
N MET A 213 -5.50 -2.15 8.85
CA MET A 213 -4.60 -2.90 9.72
C MET A 213 -4.45 -2.04 10.99
N PRO A 214 -4.59 -2.61 12.20
CA PRO A 214 -4.07 -1.95 13.38
C PRO A 214 -2.57 -1.75 13.12
N TRP A 215 -2.18 -0.52 12.80
CA TRP A 215 -0.77 -0.14 12.67
C TRP A 215 -0.09 -0.62 13.94
N GLN A 216 0.76 -1.65 13.85
CA GLN A 216 1.55 -2.07 14.99
C GLN A 216 2.40 -0.87 15.39
N ARG A 217 2.07 -0.30 16.55
CA ARG A 217 2.67 0.87 17.19
C ARG A 217 4.17 0.73 17.50
N ARG A 218 4.86 -0.26 16.92
CA ARG A 218 6.23 -0.64 17.24
C ARG A 218 7.28 0.17 16.48
N SER A 219 6.93 0.87 15.40
CA SER A 219 7.89 1.61 14.57
C SER A 219 7.80 3.14 14.68
N CYS A 220 6.84 3.67 15.44
CA CYS A 220 6.83 5.06 15.89
C CYS A 220 6.87 5.04 17.41
N GLY A 221 7.98 5.48 18.02
CA GLY A 221 8.27 5.44 19.46
C GLY A 221 7.36 6.30 20.36
N CYS A 222 6.05 6.26 20.13
CA CYS A 222 5.07 6.90 20.99
C CYS A 222 4.59 5.87 22.01
N GLY A 223 5.06 5.98 23.25
CA GLY A 223 4.62 5.14 24.37
C GLY A 223 3.11 5.26 24.67
N PRO A 224 2.54 4.29 25.43
CA PRO A 224 1.13 4.28 25.77
C PRO A 224 0.87 5.16 27.00
N GLY A 225 0.25 6.32 26.83
CA GLY A 225 -0.11 7.13 27.99
C GLY A 225 -0.55 8.56 27.71
N MET A 226 -1.62 8.76 26.95
CA MET A 226 -2.44 9.97 27.07
C MET A 226 -3.91 9.58 26.84
N ARG A 227 -4.64 9.40 27.95
CA ARG A 227 -6.11 9.36 27.94
C ARG A 227 -6.62 10.78 27.64
N ALA A 228 -7.61 10.89 26.76
CA ALA A 228 -8.26 12.15 26.46
C ALA A 228 -9.03 12.65 27.69
N GLY A 229 -8.48 13.66 28.37
CA GLY A 229 -9.18 14.47 29.36
C GLY A 229 -10.04 15.53 28.67
N SER A 230 -11.21 15.76 29.22
CA SER A 230 -12.26 16.69 28.77
C SER A 230 -11.78 18.10 28.43
N ALA A 231 -12.47 18.70 27.47
CA ALA A 231 -12.28 20.07 27.00
C ALA A 231 -12.40 21.11 28.13
N SER A 232 -11.26 21.65 28.58
CA SER A 232 -11.10 23.08 28.86
C SER A 232 -9.63 23.38 29.20
N SER A 233 -9.02 24.24 28.39
CA SER A 233 -7.89 25.13 28.67
C SER A 233 -7.00 25.26 27.43
N ARG A 234 -7.17 26.41 26.76
CA ARG A 234 -6.19 26.93 25.81
C ARG A 234 -4.87 27.16 26.54
N ARG A 235 -3.77 26.91 25.83
CA ARG A 235 -2.34 27.08 26.21
C ARG A 235 -1.69 25.86 26.88
N ARG A 236 -1.18 24.94 26.06
CA ARG A 236 0.12 24.22 26.19
C ARG A 236 0.21 23.11 25.13
N ALA A 237 0.67 23.45 23.94
CA ALA A 237 0.99 22.44 22.91
C ALA A 237 2.12 22.93 22.00
N THR A 238 3.30 23.18 22.56
CA THR A 238 4.55 23.29 21.78
C THR A 238 5.75 22.90 22.66
N ARG A 239 5.85 21.60 23.00
CA ARG A 239 7.11 20.98 23.43
C ARG A 239 7.03 19.47 23.27
N CYS A 240 7.06 19.01 22.02
CA CYS A 240 7.57 17.68 21.69
C CYS A 240 8.91 17.89 20.97
N GLY A 241 9.98 17.97 21.76
CA GLY A 241 11.34 18.03 21.26
C GLY A 241 11.74 16.66 20.72
N TRP A 242 12.11 16.60 19.44
CA TRP A 242 12.88 15.49 18.91
C TRP A 242 14.28 15.55 19.55
N ARG A 243 14.53 14.74 20.58
CA ARG A 243 15.89 14.53 21.08
C ARG A 243 16.53 13.42 20.24
N HIS A 244 17.64 13.76 19.58
CA HIS A 244 18.61 12.79 19.10
C HIS A 244 19.25 12.11 20.31
N SER A 245 19.12 10.80 20.43
CA SER A 245 20.00 9.99 21.27
C SER A 245 20.67 8.95 20.37
N TRP A 246 21.84 9.32 19.89
CA TRP A 246 22.86 8.42 19.37
C TRP A 246 23.52 7.80 20.60
N GLN A 247 23.43 6.49 20.78
CA GLN A 247 24.33 5.75 21.67
C GLN A 247 25.14 4.81 20.79
N GLY A 248 26.40 5.18 20.58
CA GLY A 248 27.41 4.28 20.05
C GLY A 248 27.70 3.20 21.07
N GLY A 249 27.73 1.95 20.61
CA GLY A 249 28.23 0.81 21.36
C GLY A 249 29.40 0.21 20.59
N SER A 250 30.60 0.49 21.07
CA SER A 250 31.83 -0.21 20.72
C SER A 250 31.82 -1.63 21.29
N ARG A 251 32.16 -2.60 20.44
CA ARG A 251 33.19 -3.61 20.69
C ARG A 251 33.84 -3.97 19.36
#